data_AF-A0A960S4Q0-F1
#
_entry.id   AF-A0A960S4Q0-F1
#
_cell.length_a   1.000
_cell.length_b   1.000
_cell.length_c   1.000
_cell.angle_alpha   90.00
_cell.angle_beta   90.00
_cell.angle_gamma   90.00
#
_symmetry.space_group_name_H-M   'P 1'
#
loop_
_entity.id
_entity.type
_entity.pdbx_description
1 polymer ?
#
loop_
_entity_poly.entity_id
_entity_poly.type
_entity_poly.pdbx_seq_one_letter_code
_entity_poly.pdbx_strand_id
1 'polypeptide(L)'
;MSLHLSSDSWGSVTGSRAADRKRLDSSDYGAVTGDVEEKVCRCAEKLKAELNEQNRRIASLEERQMQADILLRATYHTLLGIEAGRSDRSRNSAIHGLRKIIGEQLGTEQVREVISPRPEQALGAEAWAHLGDVGEEPPLPIWIHIILDEPCPAALGLERFGQTIGETHILALIPASLNEKPLTLGCFKELLDQRNGPKITMNEPWYDPNACASSSYWALISKDCVQDSKRKEYNQQKEMIAGFGEHYRLPKIIEMVFGLYLQEKVHQDGLYPGCWTCCEELYARDQPMVVCGFGDAKGGGVSVNGGFADANVGVAVSWVFE
;
A
#
# COMPACT_ATOMS: atom_id res chain seq x y z
N MET A 1 -5.68 22.24 -0.42
CA MET A 1 -4.85 23.07 -1.31
C MET A 1 -5.66 24.29 -1.73
N SER A 2 -5.38 25.46 -1.12
CA SER A 2 -6.00 26.73 -1.51
C SER A 2 -5.14 27.41 -2.56
N LEU A 3 -5.68 27.58 -3.77
CA LEU A 3 -5.00 28.30 -4.84
C LEU A 3 -5.09 29.81 -4.58
N HIS A 4 -3.95 30.42 -4.23
CA HIS A 4 -3.77 31.86 -4.29
C HIS A 4 -3.54 32.28 -5.75
N LEU A 5 -4.51 33.01 -6.32
CA LEU A 5 -4.34 33.70 -7.59
C LEU A 5 -3.72 35.07 -7.33
N SER A 6 -2.48 35.23 -7.78
CA SER A 6 -1.71 36.47 -7.80
C SER A 6 -2.36 37.47 -8.75
N SER A 7 -2.90 38.56 -8.20
CA SER A 7 -3.44 39.69 -8.94
C SER A 7 -2.34 40.73 -9.17
N ASP A 8 -1.48 40.54 -10.16
CA ASP A 8 -0.52 41.58 -10.54
C ASP A 8 -0.40 41.75 -12.05
N SER A 9 -0.23 43.02 -12.43
CA SER A 9 0.14 43.55 -13.76
C SER A 9 -1.00 43.82 -14.76
N TRP A 10 -1.87 44.77 -14.44
CA TRP A 10 -2.48 45.65 -15.46
C TRP A 10 -1.63 46.92 -15.61
N GLY A 11 -0.75 46.92 -16.61
CA GLY A 11 0.02 48.10 -16.98
C GLY A 11 -0.89 49.22 -17.50
N SER A 12 -0.82 50.40 -16.89
CA SER A 12 -1.54 51.58 -17.35
C SER A 12 -0.92 52.13 -18.63
N VAL A 13 -1.60 51.97 -19.76
CA VAL A 13 -1.27 52.66 -21.01
C VAL A 13 -2.10 53.95 -21.08
N THR A 14 -1.55 55.04 -20.55
CA THR A 14 -2.11 56.40 -20.68
C THR A 14 -1.54 57.07 -21.94
N GLY A 15 -1.98 56.60 -23.10
CA GLY A 15 -1.70 57.23 -24.40
C GLY A 15 -2.76 58.25 -24.76
N SER A 16 -2.51 59.53 -24.48
CA SER A 16 -3.34 60.66 -24.91
C SER A 16 -3.31 60.81 -26.43
N ARG A 17 -4.41 60.46 -27.10
CA ARG A 17 -4.68 60.85 -28.50
C ARG A 17 -6.05 61.50 -28.58
N ALA A 18 -6.04 62.81 -28.37
CA ALA A 18 -7.15 63.69 -28.70
C ALA A 18 -7.03 64.09 -30.18
N ALA A 19 -7.85 63.51 -31.04
CA ALA A 19 -8.38 64.12 -32.27
C ALA A 19 -9.24 63.08 -33.01
N ASP A 20 -10.30 63.57 -33.66
CA ASP A 20 -11.22 62.83 -34.55
C ASP A 20 -12.27 61.93 -33.89
N ARG A 21 -13.08 62.53 -33.00
CA ARG A 21 -14.47 62.09 -32.80
C ARG A 21 -15.30 62.52 -34.01
N LYS A 22 -15.24 61.73 -35.10
CA LYS A 22 -16.39 61.67 -36.02
C LYS A 22 -17.58 61.18 -35.19
N ARG A 23 -18.64 61.99 -35.12
CA ARG A 23 -19.97 61.54 -34.68
C ARG A 23 -20.39 60.41 -35.63
N LEU A 24 -20.09 59.18 -35.24
CA LEU A 24 -20.75 58.00 -35.78
C LEU A 24 -22.19 58.07 -35.28
N ASP A 25 -23.14 58.12 -36.22
CA ASP A 25 -24.56 58.12 -35.91
C ASP A 25 -24.89 56.94 -34.99
N SER A 26 -25.65 57.21 -33.93
CA SER A 26 -26.00 56.23 -32.90
C SER A 26 -26.90 55.09 -33.41
N SER A 27 -27.27 55.08 -34.69
CA SER A 27 -28.08 54.03 -35.31
C SER A 27 -27.28 52.79 -35.72
N ASP A 28 -25.95 52.88 -35.89
CA ASP A 28 -25.13 51.75 -36.37
C ASP A 28 -24.55 50.87 -35.26
N TYR A 29 -24.58 51.31 -33.99
CA TYR A 29 -24.06 50.52 -32.86
C TYR A 29 -24.96 49.33 -32.47
N GLY A 30 -26.27 49.39 -32.78
CA GLY A 30 -27.20 48.32 -32.40
C GLY A 30 -27.07 47.04 -33.24
N ALA A 31 -26.56 47.13 -34.46
CA ALA A 31 -26.43 45.97 -35.35
C ALA A 31 -25.19 45.11 -35.03
N VAL A 32 -24.11 45.71 -34.52
CA VAL A 32 -22.86 45.00 -34.22
C VAL A 32 -22.93 44.25 -32.90
N THR A 33 -23.68 44.75 -31.91
CA THR A 33 -23.83 44.10 -30.60
C THR A 33 -24.64 42.80 -30.69
N GLY A 34 -25.66 42.75 -31.56
CA GLY A 34 -26.49 41.55 -31.74
C GLY A 34 -25.72 40.34 -32.29
N ASP A 35 -24.83 40.55 -33.27
CA ASP A 35 -24.02 39.47 -33.86
C ASP A 35 -22.98 38.91 -32.86
N VAL A 36 -22.42 39.77 -32.01
CA VAL A 36 -21.48 39.33 -30.96
C VAL A 36 -22.20 38.54 -29.88
N GLU A 37 -23.36 38.99 -29.40
CA GLU A 37 -24.17 38.27 -28.42
C GLU A 37 -24.62 36.90 -28.95
N GLU A 38 -25.06 36.82 -30.21
CA GLU A 38 -25.45 35.55 -30.84
C GLU A 38 -24.27 34.58 -30.98
N LYS A 39 -23.07 35.07 -31.30
CA LYS A 39 -21.85 34.25 -31.37
C LYS A 39 -21.42 33.74 -30.00
N VAL A 40 -21.51 34.58 -28.96
CA VAL A 40 -21.20 34.18 -27.58
C VAL A 40 -22.20 33.13 -27.09
N CYS A 41 -23.49 33.32 -27.33
CA CYS A 41 -24.52 32.33 -26.99
C CYS A 41 -24.28 30.99 -27.70
N ARG A 42 -24.02 30.99 -29.01
CA ARG A 42 -23.70 29.76 -29.77
C ARG A 42 -22.43 29.07 -29.24
N CYS A 43 -21.40 29.83 -28.88
CA CYS A 43 -20.17 29.29 -28.29
C CYS A 43 -20.43 28.66 -26.91
N ALA A 44 -21.22 29.33 -26.06
CA ALA A 44 -21.58 28.84 -24.74
C ALA A 44 -22.41 27.54 -24.82
N GLU A 45 -23.37 27.46 -25.75
CA GLU A 45 -24.15 26.25 -25.98
C GLU A 45 -23.28 25.08 -26.46
N LYS A 46 -22.32 25.36 -27.35
CA LYS A 46 -21.36 24.34 -27.82
C LYS A 46 -20.49 23.80 -26.68
N LEU A 47 -19.92 24.68 -25.86
CA LEU A 47 -19.11 24.28 -24.69
C LEU A 47 -19.93 23.48 -23.68
N LYS A 48 -21.19 23.87 -23.44
CA LYS A 48 -22.10 23.13 -22.57
C LYS A 48 -22.40 21.72 -23.10
N ALA A 49 -22.56 21.57 -24.42
CA ALA A 49 -22.76 20.27 -25.05
C ALA A 49 -21.50 19.38 -24.93
N GLU A 50 -20.31 19.95 -25.17
CA GLU A 50 -19.03 19.25 -25.01
C GLU A 50 -18.80 18.80 -23.57
N LEU A 51 -19.07 19.66 -22.57
CA LEU A 51 -18.98 19.32 -21.16
C LEU A 51 -19.94 18.20 -20.77
N ASN A 52 -21.19 18.25 -21.25
CA ASN A 52 -22.17 17.20 -20.99
C ASN A 52 -21.75 15.85 -21.60
N GLU A 53 -21.13 15.86 -22.78
CA GLU A 53 -20.60 14.66 -23.41
C GLU A 53 -19.40 14.10 -22.64
N GLN A 54 -18.49 14.95 -22.15
CA GLN A 54 -17.41 14.52 -21.27
C GLN A 54 -17.93 13.89 -19.97
N ASN A 55 -18.94 14.50 -19.33
CA ASN A 55 -19.53 13.96 -18.11
C ASN A 55 -20.19 12.59 -18.35
N ARG A 56 -20.83 12.36 -19.50
CA ARG A 56 -21.37 11.04 -19.86
C ARG A 56 -20.27 10.00 -20.04
N ARG A 57 -19.14 10.38 -20.64
CA ARG A 57 -17.98 9.48 -20.79
C ARG A 57 -17.39 9.11 -19.44
N ILE A 58 -17.25 10.07 -18.53
CA ILE A 58 -16.79 9.82 -17.16
C ILE A 58 -17.74 8.86 -16.44
N ALA A 59 -19.05 9.12 -16.44
CA ALA A 59 -20.03 8.25 -15.81
C ALA A 59 -20.02 6.82 -16.40
N SER A 60 -19.86 6.69 -17.72
CA SER A 60 -19.73 5.37 -18.37
C SER A 60 -18.42 4.65 -17.99
N LEU A 61 -17.34 5.36 -17.72
CA LEU A 61 -16.08 4.77 -17.26
C LEU A 61 -16.18 4.32 -15.80
N GLU A 62 -16.81 5.13 -14.94
CA GLU A 62 -17.08 4.79 -13.54
C GLU A 62 -17.97 3.54 -13.43
N GLU A 63 -19.02 3.45 -14.25
CA GLU A 63 -19.89 2.25 -14.29
C GLU A 63 -19.11 1.00 -14.73
N ARG A 64 -18.25 1.12 -15.76
CA ARG A 64 -17.40 0.01 -16.21
C ARG A 64 -16.37 -0.39 -15.16
N GLN A 65 -15.78 0.58 -14.45
CA GLN A 65 -14.83 0.32 -13.36
C GLN A 65 -15.53 -0.40 -12.20
N MET A 66 -16.74 0.03 -11.83
CA MET A 66 -17.56 -0.64 -10.82
C MET A 66 -17.90 -2.08 -11.24
N GLN A 67 -18.31 -2.30 -12.50
CA GLN A 67 -18.57 -3.66 -13.01
C GLN A 67 -17.31 -4.53 -13.01
N ALA A 68 -16.15 -3.97 -13.38
CA ALA A 68 -14.87 -4.65 -13.32
C ALA A 68 -14.49 -5.04 -11.88
N ASP A 69 -14.70 -4.14 -10.91
CA ASP A 69 -14.43 -4.42 -9.49
C ASP A 69 -15.34 -5.53 -8.95
N ILE A 70 -16.63 -5.50 -9.27
CA ILE A 70 -17.58 -6.57 -8.91
C ILE A 70 -17.11 -7.92 -9.50
N LEU A 71 -16.71 -7.94 -10.77
CA LEU A 71 -16.20 -9.14 -11.42
C LEU A 71 -14.88 -9.62 -10.79
N LEU A 72 -13.98 -8.70 -10.44
CA LEU A 72 -12.70 -9.01 -9.81
C LEU A 72 -12.91 -9.60 -8.41
N ARG A 73 -13.78 -9.01 -7.60
CA ARG A 73 -14.18 -9.53 -6.27
C ARG A 73 -14.83 -10.91 -6.37
N ALA A 74 -15.79 -11.08 -7.28
CA ALA A 74 -16.46 -12.36 -7.50
C ALA A 74 -15.47 -13.44 -7.97
N THR A 75 -14.53 -13.06 -8.83
CA THR A 75 -13.44 -13.93 -9.30
C THR A 75 -12.52 -14.33 -8.15
N TYR A 76 -12.11 -13.36 -7.33
CA TYR A 76 -11.25 -13.56 -6.19
C TYR A 76 -11.87 -14.51 -5.16
N HIS A 77 -13.13 -14.28 -4.75
CA HIS A 77 -13.83 -15.21 -3.84
C HIS A 77 -14.01 -16.61 -4.45
N THR A 78 -14.19 -16.70 -5.77
CA THR A 78 -14.24 -18.01 -6.46
C THR A 78 -12.89 -18.72 -6.38
N LEU A 79 -11.78 -17.99 -6.52
CA LEU A 79 -10.42 -18.54 -6.39
C LEU A 79 -10.14 -18.99 -4.97
N LEU A 80 -10.44 -18.17 -3.96
CA LEU A 80 -10.32 -18.53 -2.54
C LEU A 80 -11.13 -19.80 -2.21
N GLY A 81 -12.37 -19.88 -2.70
CA GLY A 81 -13.21 -21.08 -2.49
C GLY A 81 -12.69 -22.34 -3.20
N ILE A 82 -11.82 -22.21 -4.21
CA ILE A 82 -11.17 -23.33 -4.87
C ILE A 82 -9.94 -23.82 -4.09
N GLU A 83 -9.22 -22.92 -3.41
CA GLU A 83 -8.04 -23.26 -2.58
C GLU A 83 -8.42 -24.14 -1.38
N ALA A 84 -9.60 -23.91 -0.79
CA ALA A 84 -10.12 -24.69 0.34
C ALA A 84 -10.55 -26.15 0.03
N GLY A 85 -10.42 -26.68 -1.21
CA GLY A 85 -10.94 -28.04 -1.46
C GLY A 85 -10.74 -28.72 -2.81
N ARG A 86 -9.81 -28.32 -3.69
CA ARG A 86 -9.62 -28.99 -5.00
C ARG A 86 -8.16 -29.30 -5.36
N SER A 87 -7.96 -30.33 -6.18
CA SER A 87 -6.65 -30.70 -6.72
C SER A 87 -6.10 -29.63 -7.67
N ASP A 88 -4.76 -29.53 -7.77
CA ASP A 88 -4.03 -28.53 -8.59
C ASP A 88 -4.54 -28.40 -10.04
N ARG A 89 -5.02 -29.50 -10.66
CA ARG A 89 -5.59 -29.46 -12.01
C ARG A 89 -6.87 -28.65 -12.11
N SER A 90 -7.75 -28.75 -11.12
CA SER A 90 -9.00 -27.96 -11.08
C SER A 90 -8.69 -26.48 -10.87
N ARG A 91 -7.69 -26.17 -10.04
CA ARG A 91 -7.22 -24.81 -9.79
C ARG A 91 -6.71 -24.11 -11.06
N ASN A 92 -5.79 -24.76 -11.76
CA ASN A 92 -5.22 -24.19 -13.00
C ASN A 92 -6.26 -24.03 -14.11
N SER A 93 -7.23 -24.94 -14.21
CA SER A 93 -8.34 -24.83 -15.17
C SER A 93 -9.25 -23.63 -14.87
N ALA A 94 -9.58 -23.41 -13.59
CA ALA A 94 -10.39 -22.28 -13.17
C ALA A 94 -9.67 -20.93 -13.37
N ILE A 95 -8.39 -20.84 -12.99
CA ILE A 95 -7.55 -19.65 -13.24
C ILE A 95 -7.50 -19.34 -14.74
N HIS A 96 -7.35 -20.36 -15.59
CA HIS A 96 -7.32 -20.17 -17.04
C HIS A 96 -8.68 -19.68 -17.59
N GLY A 97 -9.79 -20.25 -17.11
CA GLY A 97 -11.13 -19.80 -17.46
C GLY A 97 -11.40 -18.35 -17.05
N LEU A 98 -10.96 -17.96 -15.86
CA LEU A 98 -11.08 -16.59 -15.35
C LEU A 98 -10.23 -15.60 -16.15
N ARG A 99 -8.96 -15.94 -16.46
CA ARG A 99 -8.10 -15.12 -17.33
C ARG A 99 -8.73 -14.92 -18.71
N LYS A 100 -9.39 -15.95 -19.25
CA LYS A 100 -10.09 -15.85 -20.53
C LYS A 100 -11.30 -14.91 -20.45
N ILE A 101 -12.14 -15.03 -19.41
CA ILE A 101 -13.31 -14.15 -19.22
C ILE A 101 -12.86 -12.70 -19.02
N ILE A 102 -11.85 -12.48 -18.17
CA ILE A 102 -11.26 -11.16 -17.91
C ILE A 102 -10.67 -10.58 -19.21
N GLY A 103 -9.90 -11.36 -19.96
CA GLY A 103 -9.30 -10.93 -21.22
C GLY A 103 -10.33 -10.64 -22.32
N GLU A 104 -11.41 -11.42 -22.40
CA GLU A 104 -12.50 -11.23 -23.36
C GLU A 104 -13.37 -10.02 -23.04
N GLN A 105 -13.61 -9.72 -21.76
CA GLN A 105 -14.47 -8.60 -21.35
C GLN A 105 -13.73 -7.27 -21.23
N LEU A 106 -12.48 -7.29 -20.77
CA LEU A 106 -11.73 -6.06 -20.50
C LEU A 106 -10.77 -5.69 -21.64
N GLY A 107 -10.50 -6.57 -22.60
CA GLY A 107 -9.51 -6.33 -23.64
C GLY A 107 -8.07 -6.37 -23.10
N THR A 108 -7.20 -7.12 -23.76
CA THR A 108 -5.81 -7.35 -23.29
C THR A 108 -4.98 -6.08 -23.17
N GLU A 109 -5.29 -5.02 -23.92
CA GLU A 109 -4.62 -3.72 -23.85
C GLU A 109 -4.97 -2.94 -22.57
N GLN A 110 -6.25 -2.95 -22.15
CA GLN A 110 -6.72 -2.20 -20.98
C GLN A 110 -6.30 -2.86 -19.67
N VAL A 111 -6.20 -4.20 -19.63
CA VAL A 111 -5.72 -4.93 -18.45
C VAL A 111 -4.23 -4.64 -18.15
N ARG A 112 -3.43 -4.24 -19.16
CA ARG A 112 -2.03 -3.88 -18.96
C ARG A 112 -1.81 -2.47 -18.41
N GLU A 113 -2.79 -1.59 -18.55
CA GLU A 113 -2.64 -0.16 -18.22
C GLU A 113 -3.47 0.28 -17.00
N VAL A 114 -4.23 -0.63 -16.38
CA VAL A 114 -4.67 -0.44 -14.99
C VAL A 114 -3.48 -0.72 -14.07
N ILE A 115 -2.45 0.12 -14.17
CA ILE A 115 -1.47 0.30 -13.09
C ILE A 115 -2.27 0.95 -11.98
N SER A 116 -2.90 0.12 -11.14
CA SER A 116 -3.55 0.63 -9.96
C SER A 116 -2.49 1.40 -9.16
N PRO A 117 -2.77 2.65 -8.76
CA PRO A 117 -1.81 3.43 -8.00
C PRO A 117 -1.35 2.61 -6.80
N ARG A 118 -0.04 2.58 -6.53
CA ARG A 118 0.50 1.86 -5.39
C ARG A 118 -0.28 2.27 -4.12
N PRO A 119 -0.73 1.31 -3.29
CA PRO A 119 -1.40 1.63 -2.03
C PRO A 119 -0.51 2.53 -1.16
N GLU A 120 -1.12 3.48 -0.44
CA GLU A 120 -0.39 4.46 0.39
C GLU A 120 0.45 3.79 1.49
N GLN A 121 -0.05 2.67 2.04
CA GLN A 121 0.62 1.87 3.07
C GLN A 121 1.70 0.92 2.53
N ALA A 122 1.97 0.93 1.22
CA ALA A 122 3.00 0.11 0.62
C ALA A 122 4.37 0.78 0.72
N LEU A 123 5.31 0.10 1.37
CA LEU A 123 6.69 0.53 1.57
C LEU A 123 7.58 -0.22 0.59
N GLY A 124 7.68 0.29 -0.64
CA GLY A 124 8.41 -0.30 -1.77
C GLY A 124 9.89 0.05 -1.82
N ALA A 125 10.52 -0.11 -2.99
CA ALA A 125 11.94 0.18 -3.22
C ALA A 125 12.34 1.61 -2.84
N GLU A 126 11.45 2.59 -3.01
CA GLU A 126 11.62 3.98 -2.60
C GLU A 126 11.83 4.13 -1.09
N ALA A 127 11.21 3.28 -0.28
CA ALA A 127 11.37 3.29 1.18
C ALA A 127 12.76 2.76 1.59
N TRP A 128 13.45 2.06 0.69
CA TRP A 128 14.81 1.56 0.86
C TRP A 128 15.89 2.45 0.25
N ALA A 129 15.52 3.41 -0.59
CA ALA A 129 16.46 4.18 -1.42
C ALA A 129 17.56 4.91 -0.61
N HIS A 130 17.28 5.27 0.64
CA HIS A 130 18.31 5.87 1.50
C HIS A 130 19.39 4.87 1.92
N LEU A 131 19.10 3.56 1.93
CA LEU A 131 20.04 2.49 2.29
C LEU A 131 20.78 1.91 1.09
N GLY A 132 20.15 1.88 -0.08
CA GLY A 132 20.74 1.36 -1.31
C GLY A 132 19.69 0.92 -2.32
N ASP A 133 20.15 0.35 -3.42
CA ASP A 133 19.30 -0.26 -4.44
C ASP A 133 18.87 -1.67 -4.02
N VAL A 134 17.58 -1.98 -4.04
CA VAL A 134 17.04 -3.29 -3.67
C VAL A 134 16.92 -4.26 -4.85
N GLY A 135 17.29 -3.82 -6.06
CA GLY A 135 17.10 -4.59 -7.28
C GLY A 135 15.68 -4.48 -7.83
N GLU A 136 15.22 -5.52 -8.53
CA GLU A 136 13.88 -5.55 -9.11
C GLU A 136 12.81 -5.71 -8.01
N GLU A 137 11.90 -4.74 -7.94
CA GLU A 137 10.73 -4.80 -7.08
C GLU A 137 9.68 -5.73 -7.72
N PRO A 138 9.24 -6.80 -7.03
CA PRO A 138 8.21 -7.68 -7.56
C PRO A 138 6.89 -6.90 -7.75
N PRO A 139 6.11 -7.20 -8.80
CA PRO A 139 4.82 -6.54 -8.99
C PRO A 139 3.87 -6.88 -7.85
N LEU A 140 3.10 -5.88 -7.40
CA LEU A 140 2.02 -6.13 -6.45
C LEU A 140 0.94 -7.04 -7.08
N PRO A 141 0.27 -7.89 -6.28
CA PRO A 141 -0.89 -8.64 -6.76
C PRO A 141 -1.96 -7.70 -7.35
N ILE A 142 -2.55 -8.07 -8.48
CA ILE A 142 -3.57 -7.25 -9.16
C ILE A 142 -4.80 -6.97 -8.27
N TRP A 143 -5.07 -7.82 -7.28
CA TRP A 143 -6.17 -7.71 -6.33
C TRP A 143 -5.76 -7.10 -4.99
N ILE A 144 -4.57 -6.47 -4.90
CA ILE A 144 -4.09 -5.94 -3.61
C ILE A 144 -5.06 -4.91 -3.01
N HIS A 145 -5.68 -4.04 -3.81
CA HIS A 145 -6.66 -3.07 -3.31
C HIS A 145 -7.91 -3.74 -2.73
N ILE A 146 -8.34 -4.86 -3.32
CA ILE A 146 -9.46 -5.64 -2.78
C ILE A 146 -9.07 -6.19 -1.41
N ILE A 147 -7.89 -6.81 -1.29
CA ILE A 147 -7.40 -7.33 0.00
C ILE A 147 -7.34 -6.21 1.03
N LEU A 148 -6.81 -5.05 0.67
CA LEU A 148 -6.63 -3.94 1.59
C LEU A 148 -7.97 -3.32 2.04
N ASP A 149 -9.01 -3.38 1.21
CA ASP A 149 -10.36 -2.91 1.52
C ASP A 149 -11.19 -3.95 2.30
N GLU A 150 -10.73 -5.20 2.40
CA GLU A 150 -11.44 -6.22 3.18
C GLU A 150 -11.44 -5.86 4.67
N PRO A 151 -12.52 -6.19 5.40
CA PRO A 151 -12.54 -6.07 6.85
C PRO A 151 -11.36 -6.84 7.45
N CYS A 152 -10.57 -6.15 8.27
CA CYS A 152 -9.54 -6.80 9.04
C CYS A 152 -10.20 -7.86 9.94
N PRO A 153 -9.67 -9.09 10.00
CA PRO A 153 -10.21 -10.07 10.91
C PRO A 153 -10.26 -9.52 12.34
N ALA A 154 -11.44 -9.60 12.96
CA ALA A 154 -11.81 -8.86 14.17
C ALA A 154 -10.94 -9.11 15.42
N ALA A 155 -9.97 -10.02 15.36
CA ALA A 155 -9.10 -10.34 16.48
C ALA A 155 -7.78 -9.54 16.50
N LEU A 156 -7.70 -8.34 15.90
CA LEU A 156 -6.64 -7.37 16.20
C LEU A 156 -7.00 -6.35 17.30
N GLY A 157 -8.19 -6.42 17.90
CA GLY A 157 -8.59 -5.55 19.00
C GLY A 157 -9.99 -4.99 18.85
N LEU A 158 -10.68 -4.74 19.97
CA LEU A 158 -11.95 -4.00 19.98
C LEU A 158 -11.81 -2.58 19.39
N GLU A 159 -10.66 -1.95 19.60
CA GLU A 159 -10.36 -0.62 19.05
C GLU A 159 -10.26 -0.61 17.52
N ARG A 160 -10.02 -1.79 16.91
CA ARG A 160 -9.86 -1.97 15.47
C ARG A 160 -11.03 -2.69 14.81
N PHE A 161 -12.10 -2.92 15.57
CA PHE A 161 -13.30 -3.56 15.04
C PHE A 161 -13.91 -2.70 13.93
N GLY A 162 -14.09 -3.29 12.75
CA GLY A 162 -14.63 -2.60 11.57
C GLY A 162 -13.59 -1.86 10.73
N GLN A 163 -12.30 -1.88 11.11
CA GLN A 163 -11.23 -1.38 10.26
C GLN A 163 -10.91 -2.36 9.12
N THR A 164 -10.37 -1.83 8.04
CA THR A 164 -9.91 -2.59 6.87
C THR A 164 -8.50 -3.12 7.08
N ILE A 165 -8.09 -4.11 6.28
CA ILE A 165 -6.71 -4.63 6.29
C ILE A 165 -5.70 -3.50 6.01
N GLY A 166 -5.99 -2.57 5.09
CA GLY A 166 -5.10 -1.46 4.76
C GLY A 166 -4.89 -0.46 5.88
N GLU A 167 -5.89 -0.27 6.75
CA GLU A 167 -5.74 0.54 7.95
C GLU A 167 -4.89 -0.17 9.02
N THR A 168 -5.06 -1.49 9.14
CA THR A 168 -4.45 -2.25 10.24
C THR A 168 -3.11 -2.89 9.93
N HIS A 169 -2.72 -3.00 8.67
CA HIS A 169 -1.49 -3.64 8.21
C HIS A 169 -0.58 -2.66 7.47
N ILE A 170 0.71 -3.01 7.39
CA ILE A 170 1.68 -2.39 6.48
C ILE A 170 1.97 -3.37 5.35
N LEU A 171 2.23 -2.86 4.15
CA LEU A 171 2.64 -3.70 3.02
C LEU A 171 4.10 -3.42 2.71
N ALA A 172 5.00 -4.23 3.27
CA ALA A 172 6.44 -4.01 3.21
C ALA A 172 7.10 -4.85 2.10
N LEU A 173 7.94 -4.22 1.28
CA LEU A 173 8.86 -4.94 0.42
C LEU A 173 9.96 -5.57 1.28
N ILE A 174 10.11 -6.88 1.17
CA ILE A 174 11.21 -7.65 1.77
C ILE A 174 12.20 -7.98 0.65
N PRO A 175 13.30 -7.23 0.52
CA PRO A 175 14.22 -7.42 -0.59
C PRO A 175 15.17 -8.60 -0.33
N ALA A 176 15.49 -9.36 -1.38
CA ALA A 176 16.52 -10.40 -1.31
C ALA A 176 17.94 -9.83 -1.29
N SER A 177 18.14 -8.65 -1.89
CA SER A 177 19.45 -8.02 -2.01
C SER A 177 19.40 -6.52 -1.78
N LEU A 178 20.55 -5.96 -1.39
CA LEU A 178 20.80 -4.53 -1.34
C LEU A 178 22.17 -4.24 -1.96
N ASN A 179 22.20 -3.40 -2.99
CA ASN A 179 23.35 -3.13 -3.86
C ASN A 179 23.98 -4.44 -4.38
N GLU A 180 23.15 -5.29 -4.99
CA GLU A 180 23.53 -6.60 -5.57
C GLU A 180 24.07 -7.64 -4.59
N LYS A 181 24.07 -7.36 -3.27
CA LYS A 181 24.51 -8.30 -2.24
C LYS A 181 23.31 -8.85 -1.48
N PRO A 182 23.29 -10.14 -1.09
CA PRO A 182 22.22 -10.69 -0.26
C PRO A 182 21.99 -9.83 0.99
N LEU A 183 20.74 -9.42 1.21
CA LEU A 183 20.39 -8.64 2.40
C LEU A 183 20.08 -9.60 3.54
N THR A 184 21.10 -9.91 4.32
CA THR A 184 20.97 -10.70 5.56
C THR A 184 20.68 -9.79 6.76
N LEU A 185 20.21 -10.37 7.86
CA LEU A 185 20.06 -9.66 9.13
C LEU A 185 21.37 -9.06 9.64
N GLY A 186 22.49 -9.78 9.51
CA GLY A 186 23.83 -9.29 9.88
C GLY A 186 24.27 -8.12 9.00
N CYS A 187 24.10 -8.24 7.67
CA CYS A 187 24.39 -7.17 6.72
C CYS A 187 23.58 -5.91 7.02
N PHE A 188 22.28 -6.07 7.30
CA PHE A 188 21.40 -4.95 7.65
C PHE A 188 21.82 -4.26 8.95
N LYS A 189 22.19 -5.03 9.99
CA LYS A 189 22.73 -4.48 11.22
C LYS A 189 24.00 -3.67 10.99
N GLU A 190 24.98 -4.23 10.27
CA GLU A 190 26.23 -3.54 9.94
C GLU A 190 25.99 -2.24 9.16
N LEU A 191 25.05 -2.27 8.20
CA LEU A 191 24.67 -1.12 7.39
C LEU A 191 24.11 0.02 8.25
N LEU A 192 23.22 -0.30 9.21
CA LEU A 192 22.67 0.71 10.12
C LEU A 192 23.73 1.24 11.08
N ASP A 193 24.60 0.38 11.63
CA ASP A 193 25.69 0.79 12.50
C ASP A 193 26.64 1.77 11.78
N GLN A 194 27.01 1.51 10.51
CA GLN A 194 27.85 2.39 9.70
C GLN A 194 27.22 3.76 9.43
N ARG A 195 25.89 3.84 9.42
CA ARG A 195 25.12 5.07 9.12
C ARG A 195 24.68 5.82 10.37
N ASN A 196 25.12 5.40 11.56
CA ASN A 196 24.58 5.85 12.84
C ASN A 196 23.03 5.78 12.88
N GLY A 197 22.48 4.73 12.25
CA GLY A 197 21.07 4.45 12.23
C GLY A 197 20.58 3.90 13.58
N PRO A 198 19.28 3.55 13.65
CA PRO A 198 18.73 2.94 14.83
C PRO A 198 19.45 1.62 15.14
N LYS A 199 19.72 1.37 16.42
CA LYS A 199 20.46 0.18 16.83
C LYS A 199 19.61 -1.06 16.63
N ILE A 200 20.19 -2.08 16.00
CA ILE A 200 19.62 -3.43 16.05
C ILE A 200 20.41 -4.22 17.09
N THR A 201 19.71 -4.62 18.16
CA THR A 201 20.26 -5.46 19.22
C THR A 201 19.83 -6.89 18.95
N MET A 202 20.79 -7.73 18.60
CA MET A 202 20.55 -9.15 18.44
C MET A 202 21.36 -9.88 19.50
N ASN A 203 20.68 -10.55 20.42
CA ASN A 203 21.36 -11.32 21.45
C ASN A 203 21.89 -12.61 20.82
N GLU A 204 23.17 -12.63 20.48
CA GLU A 204 23.86 -13.83 20.01
C GLU A 204 23.98 -14.89 21.13
N PRO A 205 24.11 -16.18 20.77
CA PRO A 205 24.22 -16.76 19.41
C PRO A 205 22.88 -17.27 18.83
N TRP A 206 21.75 -16.63 19.15
CA TRP A 206 20.43 -17.27 19.05
C TRP A 206 19.71 -17.16 17.69
N TYR A 207 20.34 -16.56 16.67
CA TYR A 207 19.79 -16.40 15.33
C TYR A 207 20.88 -16.62 14.27
N ASP A 208 20.49 -16.96 13.04
CA ASP A 208 21.42 -17.01 11.91
C ASP A 208 21.58 -15.59 11.32
N PRO A 209 22.75 -14.93 11.48
CA PRO A 209 22.99 -13.61 10.90
C PRO A 209 23.02 -13.64 9.37
N ASN A 210 23.10 -14.82 8.76
CA ASN A 210 23.08 -15.01 7.30
C ASN A 210 21.68 -15.28 6.75
N ALA A 211 20.65 -15.36 7.60
CA ALA A 211 19.27 -15.49 7.14
C ALA A 211 18.91 -14.33 6.21
N CYS A 212 18.47 -14.66 4.99
CA CYS A 212 18.02 -13.72 3.98
C CYS A 212 16.82 -14.30 3.22
N ALA A 213 16.08 -13.44 2.52
CA ALA A 213 15.08 -13.87 1.57
C ALA A 213 15.75 -14.48 0.32
N SER A 214 15.16 -15.55 -0.25
CA SER A 214 15.64 -16.17 -1.48
C SER A 214 15.32 -15.35 -2.73
N SER A 215 14.24 -14.57 -2.68
CA SER A 215 13.76 -13.64 -3.70
C SER A 215 13.09 -12.46 -3.01
N SER A 216 13.00 -11.31 -3.69
CA SER A 216 12.24 -10.17 -3.17
C SER A 216 10.75 -10.48 -3.20
N TYR A 217 10.02 -10.14 -2.14
CA TYR A 217 8.57 -10.37 -2.04
C TYR A 217 7.87 -9.27 -1.24
N TRP A 218 6.55 -9.22 -1.33
CA TRP A 218 5.74 -8.33 -0.50
C TRP A 218 5.20 -9.06 0.73
N ALA A 219 5.28 -8.43 1.90
CA ALA A 219 4.70 -8.93 3.14
C ALA A 219 3.69 -7.93 3.71
N LEU A 220 2.46 -8.38 3.90
CA LEU A 220 1.40 -7.65 4.57
C LEU A 220 1.43 -8.01 6.06
N ILE A 221 1.93 -7.10 6.91
CA ILE A 221 2.24 -7.35 8.32
C ILE A 221 1.31 -6.52 9.21
N SER A 222 0.68 -7.13 10.21
CA SER A 222 -0.23 -6.40 11.12
C SER A 222 0.52 -5.34 11.92
N LYS A 223 -0.04 -4.14 12.08
CA LYS A 223 0.61 -3.06 12.85
C LYS A 223 0.63 -3.30 14.37
N ASP A 224 -0.18 -4.25 14.82
CA ASP A 224 -0.33 -4.62 16.23
C ASP A 224 -0.40 -6.14 16.40
N CYS A 225 -0.20 -6.58 17.63
CA CYS A 225 -0.39 -7.97 18.01
C CYS A 225 -1.87 -8.33 17.95
N VAL A 226 -2.13 -9.59 17.64
CA VAL A 226 -3.44 -10.23 17.77
C VAL A 226 -3.96 -10.02 19.19
N GLN A 227 -5.21 -9.59 19.30
CA GLN A 227 -5.90 -9.37 20.56
C GLN A 227 -5.86 -10.64 21.41
N ASP A 228 -5.61 -10.48 22.72
CA ASP A 228 -5.54 -11.56 23.70
C ASP A 228 -4.46 -12.63 23.43
N SER A 229 -3.57 -12.41 22.45
CA SER A 229 -2.43 -13.29 22.19
C SER A 229 -1.30 -13.10 23.20
N LYS A 230 -1.28 -11.96 23.89
CA LYS A 230 -0.30 -11.68 24.93
C LYS A 230 -0.47 -12.68 26.09
N ARG A 231 0.63 -13.16 26.67
CA ARG A 231 0.64 -14.14 27.78
C ARG A 231 0.13 -15.54 27.39
N LYS A 232 -0.03 -15.81 26.10
CA LYS A 232 -0.37 -17.14 25.61
C LYS A 232 0.89 -17.93 25.31
N GLU A 233 0.80 -19.24 25.41
CA GLU A 233 1.88 -20.11 24.95
C GLU A 233 2.01 -20.03 23.43
N TYR A 234 3.21 -20.27 22.90
CA TYR A 234 3.48 -20.16 21.46
C TYR A 234 2.56 -21.05 20.60
N ASN A 235 2.22 -22.25 21.08
CA ASN A 235 1.27 -23.11 20.37
C ASN A 235 -0.14 -22.53 20.32
N GLN A 236 -0.60 -21.90 21.41
CA GLN A 236 -1.89 -21.20 21.44
C GLN A 236 -1.88 -19.99 20.50
N GLN A 237 -0.77 -19.25 20.45
CA GLN A 237 -0.60 -18.14 19.51
C GLN A 237 -0.69 -18.59 18.04
N LYS A 238 -0.07 -19.72 17.69
CA LYS A 238 -0.20 -20.33 16.35
C LYS A 238 -1.64 -20.72 16.02
N GLU A 239 -2.36 -21.32 16.96
CA GLU A 239 -3.76 -21.69 16.79
C GLU A 239 -4.66 -20.47 16.54
N MET A 240 -4.38 -19.35 17.22
CA MET A 240 -5.09 -18.09 16.98
C MET A 240 -4.88 -17.59 15.55
N ILE A 241 -3.66 -17.72 15.01
CA ILE A 241 -3.37 -17.31 13.63
C ILE A 241 -4.12 -18.16 12.61
N ALA A 242 -4.18 -19.48 12.84
CA ALA A 242 -4.93 -20.39 11.96
C ALA A 242 -6.42 -20.01 11.83
N GLY A 243 -6.98 -19.31 12.82
CA GLY A 243 -8.34 -18.78 12.78
C GLY A 243 -8.58 -17.62 11.80
N PHE A 244 -7.51 -16.99 11.27
CA PHE A 244 -7.62 -15.86 10.35
C PHE A 244 -7.75 -16.25 8.87
N GLY A 245 -7.57 -17.54 8.55
CA GLY A 245 -7.58 -18.04 7.18
C GLY A 245 -6.21 -18.57 6.76
N GLU A 246 -6.20 -19.29 5.64
CA GLU A 246 -5.02 -20.05 5.17
C GLU A 246 -3.85 -19.19 4.69
N HIS A 247 -4.08 -17.90 4.41
CA HIS A 247 -3.05 -16.99 3.93
C HIS A 247 -2.23 -16.32 5.04
N TYR A 248 -2.81 -16.25 6.24
CA TYR A 248 -2.11 -15.65 7.38
C TYR A 248 -1.20 -16.68 8.02
N ARG A 249 0.03 -16.26 8.29
CA ARG A 249 1.03 -17.04 9.03
C ARG A 249 1.74 -16.17 10.06
N LEU A 250 2.57 -16.83 10.87
CA LEU A 250 3.57 -16.13 11.66
C LEU A 250 4.53 -15.37 10.74
N PRO A 251 4.89 -14.12 11.08
CA PRO A 251 5.92 -13.41 10.36
C PRO A 251 7.28 -14.05 10.61
N LYS A 252 8.16 -13.97 9.62
CA LYS A 252 9.59 -14.30 9.80
C LYS A 252 10.31 -13.17 10.53
N ILE A 253 11.43 -13.44 11.17
CA ILE A 253 12.24 -12.39 11.84
C ILE A 253 12.62 -11.30 10.84
N ILE A 254 13.02 -11.68 9.62
CA ILE A 254 13.42 -10.70 8.60
C ILE A 254 12.26 -9.78 8.20
N GLU A 255 11.05 -10.32 8.08
CA GLU A 255 9.83 -9.55 7.80
C GLU A 255 9.56 -8.54 8.92
N MET A 256 9.65 -8.99 10.17
CA MET A 256 9.44 -8.14 11.34
C MET A 256 10.48 -7.05 11.46
N VAL A 257 11.77 -7.38 11.35
CA VAL A 257 12.87 -6.42 11.51
C VAL A 257 12.81 -5.36 10.41
N PHE A 258 12.57 -5.75 9.17
CA PHE A 258 12.49 -4.81 8.05
C PHE A 258 11.20 -4.00 8.09
N GLY A 259 10.05 -4.62 8.34
CA GLY A 259 8.77 -3.94 8.47
C GLY A 259 8.77 -2.89 9.59
N LEU A 260 9.31 -3.24 10.77
CA LEU A 260 9.50 -2.32 11.89
C LEU A 260 10.36 -1.12 11.51
N TYR A 261 11.51 -1.38 10.87
CA TYR A 261 12.42 -0.33 10.46
C TYR A 261 11.79 0.63 9.44
N LEU A 262 11.14 0.09 8.40
CA LEU A 262 10.53 0.90 7.35
C LEU A 262 9.37 1.73 7.91
N GLN A 263 8.53 1.13 8.76
CA GLN A 263 7.43 1.85 9.39
C GLN A 263 7.94 3.03 10.22
N GLU A 264 8.90 2.78 11.13
CA GLU A 264 9.49 3.84 11.96
C GLU A 264 10.14 4.91 11.08
N LYS A 265 10.83 4.50 10.02
CA LYS A 265 11.56 5.43 9.16
C LYS A 265 10.65 6.34 8.33
N VAL A 266 9.57 5.79 7.79
CA VAL A 266 8.67 6.48 6.86
C VAL A 266 7.57 7.22 7.60
N HIS A 267 6.93 6.56 8.56
CA HIS A 267 5.75 7.10 9.24
C HIS A 267 6.05 7.69 10.62
N GLN A 268 7.23 7.43 11.20
CA GLN A 268 7.58 7.84 12.57
C GLN A 268 6.60 7.31 13.63
N ASP A 269 5.91 6.22 13.28
CA ASP A 269 5.00 5.48 14.14
C ASP A 269 5.62 4.12 14.43
N GLY A 270 5.92 3.83 15.70
CA GLY A 270 6.42 2.51 16.07
C GLY A 270 5.35 1.43 15.88
N LEU A 271 5.74 0.24 15.39
CA LEU A 271 4.87 -0.94 15.51
C LEU A 271 5.05 -1.57 16.89
N TYR A 272 3.95 -2.12 17.42
CA TYR A 272 3.93 -2.87 18.68
C TYR A 272 4.53 -2.12 19.89
N PRO A 273 4.06 -0.90 20.20
CA PRO A 273 4.59 -0.16 21.35
C PRO A 273 4.39 -0.97 22.64
N GLY A 274 5.46 -1.20 23.40
CA GLY A 274 5.37 -1.91 24.69
C GLY A 274 5.21 -3.43 24.57
N CYS A 275 5.43 -4.03 23.39
CA CYS A 275 5.14 -5.44 23.14
C CYS A 275 6.26 -6.15 22.39
N TRP A 276 6.52 -7.39 22.81
CA TRP A 276 7.30 -8.35 22.03
C TRP A 276 6.36 -9.17 21.15
N THR A 277 6.84 -9.55 19.96
CA THR A 277 6.03 -10.29 18.99
C THR A 277 6.77 -11.54 18.54
N CYS A 278 6.12 -12.69 18.64
CA CYS A 278 6.66 -13.97 18.16
C CYS A 278 6.79 -14.01 16.64
N CYS A 279 7.89 -14.62 16.19
CA CYS A 279 8.16 -14.96 14.79
C CYS A 279 8.04 -16.47 14.56
N GLU A 280 8.06 -16.89 13.30
CA GLU A 280 8.02 -18.29 12.87
C GLU A 280 9.23 -19.10 13.37
N GLU A 281 10.42 -18.50 13.34
CA GLU A 281 11.67 -19.15 13.66
C GLU A 281 11.74 -19.56 15.14
N LEU A 282 12.27 -20.78 15.35
CA LEU A 282 12.49 -21.34 16.68
C LEU A 282 13.95 -21.22 17.11
N TYR A 283 14.12 -20.92 18.40
CA TYR A 283 15.33 -21.02 19.17
C TYR A 283 15.41 -22.39 19.89
N ALA A 284 16.58 -22.68 20.48
CA ALA A 284 16.83 -23.90 21.26
C ALA A 284 15.67 -24.24 22.21
N ARG A 285 15.33 -25.53 22.26
CA ARG A 285 14.20 -26.07 23.03
C ARG A 285 12.82 -25.55 22.56
N ASP A 286 12.67 -25.36 21.25
CA ASP A 286 11.40 -25.04 20.60
C ASP A 286 10.73 -23.74 21.09
N GLN A 287 11.55 -22.78 21.56
CA GLN A 287 11.06 -21.48 21.98
C GLN A 287 11.01 -20.53 20.78
N PRO A 288 9.97 -19.70 20.62
CA PRO A 288 9.92 -18.77 19.49
C PRO A 288 10.99 -17.69 19.62
N MET A 289 11.45 -17.23 18.47
CA MET A 289 12.15 -15.97 18.36
C MET A 289 11.15 -14.83 18.49
N VAL A 290 11.53 -13.77 19.19
CA VAL A 290 10.70 -12.60 19.43
C VAL A 290 11.40 -11.33 18.97
N VAL A 291 10.63 -10.40 18.43
CA VAL A 291 11.10 -9.08 18.00
C VAL A 291 10.30 -8.01 18.73
N CYS A 292 10.96 -6.95 19.19
CA CYS A 292 10.28 -5.75 19.70
C CYS A 292 10.76 -4.49 18.98
N GLY A 293 9.84 -3.52 18.89
CA GLY A 293 10.04 -2.26 18.20
C GLY A 293 10.71 -1.16 19.04
N PHE A 294 10.75 0.02 18.45
CA PHE A 294 11.37 1.23 18.98
C PHE A 294 10.56 1.76 20.17
N GLY A 295 11.00 1.46 21.40
CA GLY A 295 10.35 1.99 22.61
C GLY A 295 10.77 1.28 23.89
N ASP A 296 10.96 -0.04 23.85
CA ASP A 296 11.30 -0.85 25.03
C ASP A 296 12.79 -1.21 25.10
N ALA A 297 13.47 -1.22 23.96
CA ALA A 297 14.92 -1.37 23.92
C ALA A 297 15.53 -0.11 24.54
N LYS A 298 16.37 -0.26 25.57
CA LYS A 298 17.09 0.81 26.32
C LYS A 298 17.98 1.74 25.47
N GLY A 299 17.81 1.77 24.14
CA GLY A 299 18.55 2.62 23.20
C GLY A 299 17.81 2.97 21.90
N GLY A 300 16.47 2.88 21.85
CA GLY A 300 15.68 3.34 20.69
C GLY A 300 15.97 2.54 19.42
N GLY A 301 15.81 1.22 19.50
CA GLY A 301 16.23 0.26 18.47
C GLY A 301 15.25 -0.90 18.26
N VAL A 302 15.52 -1.75 17.27
CA VAL A 302 14.88 -3.08 17.15
C VAL A 302 15.66 -4.07 17.99
N SER A 303 14.96 -4.89 18.80
CA SER A 303 15.62 -5.99 19.52
C SER A 303 15.07 -7.34 19.08
N VAL A 304 15.99 -8.28 18.87
CA VAL A 304 15.70 -9.68 18.53
C VAL A 304 16.21 -10.55 19.68
N ASN A 305 15.34 -11.43 20.20
CA ASN A 305 15.66 -12.29 21.34
C ASN A 305 15.04 -13.69 21.18
N GLY A 306 15.61 -14.67 21.88
CA GLY A 306 15.07 -16.02 21.99
C GLY A 306 14.59 -16.30 23.41
N GLY A 307 13.55 -17.12 23.56
CA GLY A 307 13.24 -17.75 24.85
C GLY A 307 12.54 -16.87 25.88
N PHE A 308 11.74 -15.91 25.44
CA PHE A 308 11.00 -15.02 26.32
C PHE A 308 9.73 -15.71 26.88
N ALA A 309 9.71 -15.96 28.19
CA ALA A 309 8.51 -16.40 28.93
C ALA A 309 7.74 -15.22 29.55
N ASP A 310 7.99 -13.99 29.10
CA ASP A 310 7.41 -12.79 29.69
C ASP A 310 5.92 -12.64 29.35
N ALA A 311 5.22 -11.99 30.26
CA ALA A 311 3.81 -11.69 30.20
C ALA A 311 3.44 -10.63 29.13
N ASN A 312 4.40 -10.13 28.34
CA ASN A 312 4.16 -9.12 27.30
C ASN A 312 4.57 -9.58 25.90
N VAL A 313 4.67 -10.90 25.68
CA VAL A 313 4.87 -11.48 24.34
C VAL A 313 3.51 -11.78 23.71
N GLY A 314 3.19 -11.12 22.60
CA GLY A 314 2.05 -11.41 21.74
C GLY A 314 2.48 -12.00 20.40
N VAL A 315 1.54 -12.05 19.45
CA VAL A 315 1.80 -12.55 18.10
C VAL A 315 1.25 -11.58 17.06
N ALA A 316 1.98 -11.34 15.98
CA ALA A 316 1.51 -10.62 14.81
C ALA A 316 1.16 -11.61 13.69
N VAL A 317 0.53 -11.10 12.64
CA VAL A 317 0.20 -11.89 11.46
C VAL A 317 0.88 -11.31 10.23
N SER A 318 1.25 -12.20 9.31
CA SER A 318 1.86 -11.88 8.02
C SER A 318 1.14 -12.64 6.91
N TRP A 319 0.92 -11.96 5.79
CA TRP A 319 0.50 -12.56 4.52
C TRP A 319 1.49 -12.16 3.44
N VAL A 320 2.14 -13.13 2.82
CA VAL A 320 3.18 -12.92 1.81
C VAL A 320 2.69 -13.15 0.38
N PHE A 321 3.22 -12.33 -0.54
CA PHE A 321 3.01 -12.41 -1.98
C PHE A 321 4.37 -12.57 -2.68
N GLU A 322 4.63 -13.78 -3.19
CA GLU A 322 5.85 -14.18 -3.91
C GLU A 322 5.64 -14.20 -5.44
#